data_AF-A0A5N6MLG3-F1
#
_entry.id   AF-A0A5N6MLG3-F1
#
_cell.length_a   1.000
_cell.length_b   1.000
_cell.length_c   1.000
_cell.angle_alpha   90.00
_cell.angle_beta   90.00
_cell.angle_gamma   90.00
#
_symmetry.space_group_name_H-M   'P 1'
#
loop_
_entity.id
_entity.type
_entity.pdbx_description
1 polymer ?
#
loop_
_entity_poly.entity_id
_entity_poly.type
_entity_poly.pdbx_seq_one_letter_code
_entity_poly.pdbx_strand_id
1 'polypeptide(L)'
;MELHEEEWELVSDDGFVYKRLKRQPVDSIITTVSTAPPSDPAAEERNRRERKKIMLLKLKTRYQEEIQNWEFLSNTLKALQDRMQIQPQPTAFPDLPVSVSSSTEHLLDSAYREIVETVLVQVEAQEACINEVSTLCDVAKSLCNAEEQQLKQPFVCLPIWESSPRKLITMLCEE
;
A
#
# COMPACT_ATOMS: atom_id res chain seq x y z
N MET A 1 -2.00 -42.04 27.36
CA MET A 1 -2.54 -40.94 26.54
C MET A 1 -2.73 -39.79 27.52
N GLU A 2 -1.70 -38.95 27.69
CA GLU A 2 -1.74 -37.84 28.63
C GLU A 2 -2.50 -36.67 27.98
N LEU A 3 -3.62 -36.30 28.59
CA LEU A 3 -4.38 -35.11 28.22
C LEU A 3 -3.61 -33.91 28.76
N HIS A 4 -2.94 -33.17 27.87
CA HIS A 4 -2.42 -31.85 28.22
C HIS A 4 -3.64 -30.95 28.48
N GLU A 5 -3.91 -30.62 29.74
CA GLU A 5 -4.85 -29.57 30.10
C GLU A 5 -4.31 -28.24 29.57
N GLU A 6 -4.95 -27.72 28.54
CA GLU A 6 -4.65 -26.43 27.93
C GLU A 6 -4.99 -25.32 28.94
N GLU A 7 -3.98 -24.90 29.71
CA GLU A 7 -4.13 -23.84 30.71
C GLU A 7 -4.35 -22.49 30.01
N TRP A 8 -5.51 -21.85 30.24
CA TRP A 8 -5.86 -20.54 29.69
C TRP A 8 -5.55 -19.43 30.68
N GLU A 9 -4.95 -18.32 30.22
CA GLU A 9 -4.71 -17.11 31.01
C GLU A 9 -5.60 -15.94 30.55
N LEU A 10 -6.07 -15.15 31.52
CA LEU A 10 -6.79 -13.89 31.26
C LEU A 10 -5.78 -12.76 31.07
N VAL A 11 -5.84 -12.06 29.94
CA VAL A 11 -4.96 -10.93 29.62
C VAL A 11 -5.79 -9.68 29.46
N SER A 12 -5.37 -8.62 30.15
CA SER A 12 -5.90 -7.27 29.98
C SER A 12 -4.97 -6.49 29.07
N ASP A 13 -5.44 -6.17 27.86
CA ASP A 13 -4.73 -5.36 26.88
C ASP A 13 -5.64 -4.19 26.46
N ASP A 14 -5.18 -2.96 26.70
CA ASP A 14 -5.90 -1.73 26.35
C ASP A 14 -7.36 -1.67 26.84
N GLY A 15 -7.65 -2.21 28.03
CA GLY A 15 -9.00 -2.25 28.61
C GLY A 15 -9.90 -3.35 28.08
N PHE A 16 -9.41 -4.18 27.15
CA PHE A 16 -10.05 -5.40 26.71
C PHE A 16 -9.47 -6.60 27.46
N VAL A 17 -10.36 -7.43 28.00
CA VAL A 17 -9.99 -8.65 28.72
C VAL A 17 -10.32 -9.84 27.83
N TYR A 18 -9.30 -10.61 27.44
CA TYR A 18 -9.47 -11.82 26.63
C TYR A 18 -8.72 -13.02 27.21
N LYS A 19 -9.19 -14.22 26.87
CA LYS A 19 -8.54 -15.49 27.23
C LYS A 19 -7.55 -15.86 26.13
N ARG A 20 -6.31 -16.19 26.49
CA ARG A 20 -5.33 -16.78 25.57
C ARG A 20 -4.70 -18.03 26.18
N LEU A 21 -4.25 -18.97 25.34
CA LEU A 21 -3.53 -20.14 25.79
C LEU A 21 -2.22 -19.70 26.46
N LYS A 22 -1.98 -20.19 27.68
CA LYS A 22 -0.76 -19.92 28.42
C LYS A 22 0.40 -20.55 27.66
N ARG A 23 1.32 -19.72 27.17
CA ARG A 23 2.53 -20.21 26.52
C ARG A 23 3.38 -20.90 27.59
N GLN A 24 3.51 -22.22 27.51
CA GLN A 24 4.49 -22.94 28.34
C GLN A 24 5.88 -22.37 28.01
N PRO A 25 6.63 -21.86 29.00
CA PRO A 25 8.00 -21.43 28.77
C PRO A 25 8.82 -22.65 28.34
N VAL A 26 9.23 -22.70 27.08
CA VAL A 26 10.26 -23.64 26.60
C VAL A 26 11.58 -23.13 27.15
N ASP A 27 11.82 -23.28 28.46
CA ASP A 27 13.08 -22.95 29.14
C ASP A 27 13.05 -23.51 30.58
N SER A 28 13.16 -24.84 30.74
CA SER A 28 13.53 -25.45 32.02
C SER A 28 15.05 -25.65 32.17
N ILE A 29 15.86 -25.05 31.31
CA ILE A 29 17.32 -25.20 31.38
C ILE A 29 17.97 -23.82 31.10
N ILE A 30 18.48 -23.21 32.17
CA ILE A 30 19.44 -22.09 32.25
C ILE A 30 18.85 -20.67 32.48
N THR A 31 18.64 -20.38 33.76
CA THR A 31 19.34 -19.35 34.53
C THR A 31 19.58 -17.97 33.90
N THR A 32 18.94 -16.97 34.54
CA THR A 32 19.27 -15.54 34.63
C THR A 32 19.13 -14.68 33.37
N VAL A 33 17.89 -14.25 33.09
CA VAL A 33 17.67 -12.95 32.45
C VAL A 33 16.77 -12.11 33.37
N SER A 34 17.38 -11.04 33.85
CA SER A 34 16.82 -9.91 34.60
C SER A 34 15.29 -9.76 34.51
N THR A 35 14.59 -10.12 35.58
CA THR A 35 13.28 -9.54 35.89
C THR A 35 13.49 -8.07 36.20
N ALA A 36 13.42 -7.22 35.18
CA ALA A 36 13.20 -5.80 35.38
C ALA A 36 11.91 -5.65 36.21
N PRO A 37 11.90 -4.85 37.29
CA PRO A 37 10.72 -4.66 38.10
C PRO A 37 9.57 -4.12 37.23
N PRO A 38 8.30 -4.44 37.55
CA PRO A 38 7.16 -3.87 36.85
C PRO A 38 7.29 -2.34 36.89
N SER A 39 7.49 -1.74 35.73
CA SER A 39 7.54 -0.29 35.60
C SER A 39 6.18 0.27 36.00
N ASP A 40 6.18 1.37 36.75
CA ASP A 40 4.95 2.06 37.15
C ASP A 40 4.09 2.31 35.88
N PRO A 41 2.84 1.80 35.81
CA PRO A 41 1.99 1.96 34.65
C PRO A 41 1.80 3.43 34.24
N ALA A 42 1.90 4.37 35.19
CA ALA A 42 1.86 5.80 34.88
C ALA A 42 3.13 6.31 34.17
N ALA A 43 4.30 5.72 34.46
CA ALA A 43 5.56 6.06 33.82
C ALA A 43 5.65 5.48 32.39
N GLU A 44 5.16 4.26 32.19
CA GLU A 44 5.07 3.64 30.86
C GLU A 44 4.13 4.42 29.94
N GLU A 45 2.97 4.84 30.45
CA GLU A 45 2.01 5.65 29.70
C GLU A 45 2.58 7.02 29.30
N ARG A 46 3.36 7.67 30.18
CA ARG A 46 4.07 8.92 29.85
C ARG A 46 5.09 8.71 28.73
N ASN A 47 5.87 7.63 28.79
CA ASN A 47 6.85 7.29 27.76
C ASN A 47 6.15 7.02 26.41
N ARG A 48 5.03 6.30 26.42
CA ARG A 48 4.19 6.04 25.23
C ARG A 48 3.72 7.35 24.59
N ARG A 49 3.22 8.29 25.39
CA ARG A 49 2.80 9.62 24.91
C ARG A 49 3.96 10.42 24.32
N GLU A 50 5.13 10.40 24.96
CA GLU A 50 6.29 11.13 24.46
C GLU A 50 6.77 10.57 23.12
N ARG A 51 6.81 9.24 22.97
CA ARG A 51 7.14 8.58 21.68
C ARG A 51 6.15 8.99 20.58
N LYS A 52 4.85 8.98 20.88
CA LYS A 52 3.80 9.40 19.94
C LYS A 52 3.97 10.87 19.55
N LYS A 53 4.24 11.74 20.51
CA LYS A 53 4.48 13.17 20.28
C LYS A 53 5.69 13.40 19.37
N ILE A 54 6.81 12.72 19.62
CA ILE A 54 8.01 12.81 18.79
C ILE A 54 7.72 12.35 17.35
N MET A 55 7.01 11.23 17.18
CA MET A 55 6.64 10.73 15.86
C MET A 55 5.75 11.72 15.11
N LEU A 56 4.71 12.23 15.77
CA LEU A 56 3.80 13.21 15.17
C LEU A 56 4.51 14.50 14.80
N LEU A 57 5.46 14.96 15.62
CA LEU A 57 6.26 16.14 15.32
C LEU A 57 7.14 15.92 14.09
N LYS A 58 7.82 14.77 13.98
CA LYS A 58 8.60 14.41 12.79
C LYS A 58 7.72 14.37 11.54
N LEU A 59 6.54 13.78 11.65
CA LEU A 59 5.60 13.68 10.53
C LEU A 59 5.11 15.07 10.09
N LYS A 60 4.78 15.93 11.05
CA LYS A 60 4.43 17.33 10.79
C LYS A 60 5.56 18.05 10.06
N THR A 61 6.80 17.95 10.53
CA THR A 61 7.95 18.60 9.89
C THR A 61 8.12 18.12 8.45
N ARG A 62 8.05 16.80 8.20
CA ARG A 62 8.14 16.25 6.84
C ARG A 62 7.07 16.80 5.91
N TYR A 63 5.81 16.81 6.35
CA TYR A 63 4.73 17.35 5.52
C TYR A 63 4.84 18.86 5.33
N GLN A 64 5.35 19.60 6.31
CA GLN A 64 5.60 21.04 6.13
C GLN A 64 6.69 21.31 5.09
N GLU A 65 7.80 20.56 5.11
CA GLU A 65 8.85 20.65 4.10
C GLU A 65 8.32 20.28 2.70
N GLU A 66 7.53 19.21 2.61
CA GLU A 66 6.92 18.79 1.37
C GLU A 66 5.97 19.85 0.80
N ILE A 67 5.10 20.43 1.64
CA ILE A 67 4.22 21.54 1.24
C ILE A 67 5.04 22.73 0.73
N GLN A 68 6.11 23.12 1.42
CA GLN A 68 6.98 24.21 0.98
C GLN A 68 7.61 23.94 -0.39
N ASN A 69 8.04 22.70 -0.63
CA ASN A 69 8.58 22.30 -1.92
C ASN A 69 7.52 22.37 -3.03
N TRP A 70 6.29 21.91 -2.75
CA TRP A 70 5.17 21.99 -3.69
C TRP A 70 4.77 23.44 -3.97
N GLU A 71 4.74 24.31 -2.97
CA GLU A 71 4.49 25.75 -3.12
C GLU A 71 5.59 26.41 -3.96
N PHE A 72 6.86 26.10 -3.69
CA PHE A 72 7.99 26.62 -4.48
C PHE A 72 7.92 26.20 -5.94
N LEU A 73 7.64 24.93 -6.21
CA LEU A 73 7.50 24.41 -7.58
C LEU A 73 6.32 25.06 -8.29
N SER A 74 5.17 25.14 -7.63
CA SER A 74 3.97 25.79 -8.15
C SER A 74 4.22 27.25 -8.52
N ASN A 75 4.85 28.02 -7.63
CA ASN A 75 5.22 29.41 -7.88
C ASN A 75 6.21 29.56 -9.04
N THR A 76 7.18 28.63 -9.16
CA THR A 76 8.15 28.62 -10.26
C THR A 76 7.47 28.37 -11.59
N LEU A 77 6.59 27.35 -11.67
CA LEU A 77 5.80 27.06 -12.86
C LEU A 77 4.89 28.23 -13.23
N LYS A 78 4.27 28.86 -12.24
CA LYS A 78 3.43 30.05 -12.45
C LYS A 78 4.24 31.23 -13.00
N ALA A 79 5.43 31.50 -12.44
CA ALA A 79 6.32 32.55 -12.93
C ALA A 79 6.81 32.28 -14.37
N LEU A 80 7.09 31.02 -14.73
CA LEU A 80 7.42 30.64 -16.11
C LEU A 80 6.24 30.87 -17.05
N GLN A 81 5.02 30.47 -16.64
CA GLN A 81 3.81 30.72 -17.41
C GLN A 81 3.58 32.22 -17.65
N ASP A 82 3.69 33.03 -16.59
CA ASP A 82 3.49 34.48 -16.69
C ASP A 82 4.58 35.12 -17.57
N ARG A 83 5.82 34.64 -17.51
CA ARG A 83 6.91 35.07 -18.42
C ARG A 83 6.62 34.74 -19.89
N MET A 84 6.08 33.57 -20.16
CA MET A 84 5.66 33.19 -21.52
C MET A 84 4.48 34.05 -22.01
N GLN A 85 3.59 34.47 -21.10
CA GLN A 85 2.43 35.29 -21.43
C GLN A 85 2.77 36.78 -21.59
N ILE A 86 3.80 37.28 -20.90
CA ILE A 86 4.22 38.69 -20.91
C ILE A 86 5.26 38.98 -22.00
N GLN A 87 5.84 37.97 -22.67
CA GLN A 87 6.76 38.22 -23.79
C GLN A 87 6.04 39.01 -24.90
N PRO A 88 6.38 40.28 -25.13
CA PRO A 88 5.83 41.04 -26.24
C PRO A 88 6.43 40.47 -27.52
N GLN A 89 5.59 40.30 -28.55
CA GLN A 89 6.08 40.20 -29.93
C GLN A 89 7.13 41.30 -30.15
N PRO A 90 8.28 40.99 -30.79
CA PRO A 90 9.20 42.04 -31.18
C PRO A 90 8.46 43.03 -32.08
N THR A 91 8.32 44.26 -31.60
CA THR A 91 7.80 45.39 -32.36
C THR A 91 8.69 45.60 -33.58
N ALA A 92 8.24 45.15 -34.75
CA ALA A 92 8.91 45.40 -36.01
C ALA A 92 8.37 46.71 -36.60
N PHE A 93 9.20 47.75 -36.55
CA PHE A 93 9.13 48.85 -37.51
C PHE A 93 9.44 48.33 -38.93
N PRO A 94 8.99 49.04 -39.98
CA PRO A 94 8.98 48.54 -41.35
C PRO A 94 10.38 48.54 -41.98
N ASP A 95 10.54 47.64 -42.95
CA ASP A 95 11.55 47.59 -44.01
C ASP A 95 12.93 46.99 -43.69
N LEU A 96 13.03 45.66 -43.80
CA LEU A 96 14.04 44.96 -44.63
C LEU A 96 13.76 43.45 -44.69
N PRO A 97 13.89 42.77 -45.85
CA PRO A 97 13.68 41.33 -45.93
C PRO A 97 14.92 40.61 -45.41
N VAL A 98 14.88 40.18 -44.15
CA VAL A 98 15.90 39.32 -43.56
C VAL A 98 15.26 37.96 -43.23
N SER A 99 15.65 36.99 -44.06
CA SER A 99 15.36 35.57 -43.95
C SER A 99 16.00 34.98 -42.68
N VAL A 100 15.31 35.04 -41.54
CA VAL A 100 15.75 34.42 -40.26
C VAL A 100 14.66 33.56 -39.59
N SER A 101 13.44 33.49 -40.15
CA SER A 101 12.32 32.77 -39.49
C SER A 101 12.48 31.26 -39.35
N SER A 102 13.37 30.58 -40.08
CA SER A 102 13.48 29.12 -39.99
C SER A 102 14.14 28.61 -38.70
N SER A 103 14.98 29.40 -38.05
CA SER A 103 15.80 28.88 -36.94
C SER A 103 15.04 28.76 -35.61
N THR A 104 14.03 29.60 -35.38
CA THR A 104 13.24 29.60 -34.14
C THR A 104 12.17 28.49 -34.13
N GLU A 105 11.63 28.15 -35.29
CA GLU A 105 10.63 27.08 -35.45
C GLU A 105 11.24 25.69 -35.19
N HIS A 106 12.47 25.45 -35.67
CA HIS A 106 13.20 24.21 -35.41
C HIS A 106 13.61 24.02 -33.93
N LEU A 107 13.84 25.12 -33.20
CA LEU A 107 14.17 25.08 -31.76
C LEU A 107 12.96 24.73 -30.90
N LEU A 108 11.79 25.29 -31.23
CA LEU A 108 10.54 24.93 -30.58
C LEU A 108 10.15 23.48 -30.89
N ASP A 109 10.22 23.07 -32.16
CA ASP A 109 9.93 21.69 -32.59
C ASP A 109 10.84 20.66 -31.89
N SER A 110 12.13 20.99 -31.72
CA SER A 110 13.07 20.15 -30.95
C SER A 110 12.69 20.03 -29.47
N ALA A 111 12.30 21.12 -28.82
CA ALA A 111 11.91 21.11 -27.41
C ALA A 111 10.58 20.37 -27.19
N TYR A 112 9.62 20.53 -28.10
CA TYR A 112 8.37 19.77 -28.06
C TYR A 112 8.62 18.27 -28.28
N ARG A 113 9.52 17.90 -29.21
CA ARG A 113 9.88 16.50 -29.44
C ARG A 113 10.50 15.86 -28.21
N GLU A 114 11.40 16.57 -27.53
CA GLU A 114 12.01 16.11 -26.27
C GLU A 114 10.96 15.91 -25.16
N ILE A 115 10.00 16.84 -25.02
CA ILE A 115 8.89 16.69 -24.07
C ILE A 115 8.01 15.49 -24.43
N VAL A 116 7.71 15.27 -25.71
CA VAL A 116 6.91 14.12 -26.16
C VAL A 116 7.65 12.81 -25.93
N GLU A 117 8.95 12.74 -26.23
CA GLU A 117 9.78 11.55 -25.98
C GLU A 117 9.86 11.24 -24.48
N THR A 118 10.05 12.25 -23.62
CA THR A 118 10.08 12.05 -22.16
C THR A 118 8.73 11.59 -21.60
N VAL A 119 7.62 12.19 -22.05
CA VAL A 119 6.27 11.77 -21.65
C VAL A 119 5.97 10.36 -22.13
N LEU A 120 6.39 9.99 -23.35
CA LEU A 120 6.21 8.64 -23.87
C LEU A 120 6.91 7.60 -23.00
N VAL A 121 8.19 7.83 -22.67
CA VAL A 121 8.96 6.94 -21.78
C VAL A 121 8.29 6.81 -20.41
N GLN A 122 7.76 7.91 -19.86
CA GLN A 122 7.06 7.89 -18.58
C GLN A 122 5.76 7.07 -18.65
N VAL A 123 4.99 7.19 -19.74
CA VAL A 123 3.75 6.43 -19.94
C VAL A 123 4.05 4.94 -20.12
N GLU A 124 5.08 4.58 -20.89
CA GLU A 124 5.51 3.19 -21.06
C GLU A 124 5.95 2.56 -19.72
N ALA A 125 6.70 3.30 -18.90
CA ALA A 125 7.07 2.85 -17.55
C ALA A 125 5.84 2.67 -16.64
N GLN A 126 4.85 3.57 -16.74
CA GLN A 126 3.60 3.46 -15.98
C GLN A 126 2.77 2.26 -16.45
N GLU A 127 2.69 2.01 -17.76
CA GLU A 127 2.02 0.83 -18.32
C GLU A 127 2.66 -0.45 -17.80
N ALA A 128 4.00 -0.54 -17.78
CA ALA A 128 4.71 -1.69 -17.25
C ALA A 128 4.35 -1.96 -15.77
N CYS A 129 4.31 -0.91 -14.94
CA CYS A 129 3.90 -0.99 -13.54
C CYS A 129 2.44 -1.46 -13.38
N ILE A 130 1.52 -0.91 -14.17
CA ILE A 130 0.12 -1.32 -14.16
C ILE A 130 -0.02 -2.80 -14.53
N ASN A 131 0.70 -3.24 -15.56
CA ASN A 131 0.69 -4.63 -15.99
C ASN A 131 1.24 -5.55 -14.90
N GLU A 132 2.35 -5.19 -14.24
CA GLU A 132 2.89 -5.95 -13.11
C GLU A 132 1.87 -6.09 -11.98
N VAL A 133 1.25 -4.99 -11.55
CA VAL A 133 0.20 -5.02 -10.51
C VAL A 133 -1.01 -5.85 -10.95
N SER A 134 -1.41 -5.76 -12.23
CA SER A 134 -2.50 -6.59 -12.76
C SER A 134 -2.16 -8.07 -12.67
N THR A 135 -0.95 -8.48 -13.06
CA THR A 135 -0.52 -9.88 -12.95
C THR A 135 -0.52 -10.38 -11.51
N LEU A 136 -0.10 -9.54 -10.56
CA LEU A 136 -0.14 -9.89 -9.13
C LEU A 136 -1.59 -10.10 -8.64
N CYS A 137 -2.52 -9.25 -9.09
CA CYS A 137 -3.94 -9.40 -8.80
C CYS A 137 -4.51 -10.70 -9.39
N ASP A 138 -4.13 -11.06 -10.62
CA ASP A 138 -4.57 -12.31 -11.25
C ASP A 138 -4.03 -13.54 -10.50
N VAL A 139 -2.77 -13.51 -10.08
CA VAL A 139 -2.17 -14.56 -9.24
C VAL A 139 -2.91 -14.67 -7.92
N ALA A 140 -3.15 -13.56 -7.22
CA ALA A 140 -3.89 -13.56 -5.96
C ALA A 140 -5.30 -14.13 -6.12
N LYS A 141 -6.00 -13.74 -7.19
CA LYS A 141 -7.34 -14.27 -7.51
C LYS A 141 -7.30 -15.77 -7.78
N SER A 142 -6.28 -16.25 -8.49
CA SER A 142 -6.12 -17.68 -8.76
C SER A 142 -5.88 -18.50 -7.47
N LEU A 143 -5.08 -17.98 -6.54
CA LEU A 143 -4.82 -18.60 -5.24
C LEU A 143 -6.09 -18.65 -4.40
N CYS A 144 -6.82 -17.54 -4.30
CA CYS A 144 -8.08 -17.50 -3.57
C CYS A 144 -9.11 -18.47 -4.16
N ASN A 145 -9.22 -18.53 -5.49
CA ASN A 145 -10.13 -19.48 -6.15
C ASN A 145 -9.73 -20.93 -5.88
N ALA A 146 -8.43 -21.25 -5.89
CA ALA A 146 -7.93 -22.60 -5.63
C ALA A 146 -8.22 -23.04 -4.18
N GLU A 147 -7.94 -22.18 -3.20
CA GLU A 147 -8.30 -22.40 -1.79
C GLU A 147 -9.81 -22.56 -1.60
N GLU A 148 -10.61 -21.69 -2.23
CA GLU A 148 -12.06 -21.80 -2.18
C GLU A 148 -12.55 -23.13 -2.76
N GLN A 149 -11.99 -23.57 -3.89
CA GLN A 149 -12.31 -24.88 -4.47
C GLN A 149 -11.90 -26.04 -3.57
N GLN A 150 -10.72 -25.97 -2.95
CA GLN A 150 -10.24 -26.97 -2.01
C GLN A 150 -11.17 -27.10 -0.80
N LEU A 151 -11.60 -25.97 -0.24
CA LEU A 151 -12.53 -25.94 0.88
C LEU A 151 -13.93 -26.46 0.48
N LYS A 152 -14.38 -26.18 -0.75
CA LYS A 152 -15.67 -26.67 -1.27
C LYS A 152 -15.65 -28.15 -1.60
N GLN A 153 -14.52 -28.70 -2.04
CA GLN A 153 -14.40 -30.07 -2.50
C GLN A 153 -15.01 -31.13 -1.54
N PRO A 154 -14.75 -31.11 -0.22
CA PRO A 154 -15.34 -32.07 0.70
C PRO A 154 -16.86 -31.93 0.84
N PHE A 155 -17.44 -30.74 0.62
CA PHE A 155 -18.89 -30.53 0.73
C PHE A 155 -19.65 -30.89 -0.55
N VAL A 156 -19.01 -30.72 -1.70
CA VAL A 156 -19.60 -31.00 -3.02
C VAL A 156 -19.42 -32.47 -3.40
N CYS A 157 -18.32 -33.11 -3.00
CA CYS A 157 -18.01 -34.51 -3.32
C CYS A 157 -18.22 -35.43 -2.11
N LEU A 158 -19.36 -35.33 -1.40
CA LEU A 158 -19.67 -36.32 -0.36
C LEU A 158 -20.13 -37.64 -1.00
N PRO A 159 -19.70 -38.80 -0.49
CA PRO A 159 -20.11 -40.12 -1.02
C PRO A 159 -21.63 -40.33 -1.08
N ILE A 160 -22.38 -39.65 -0.20
CA ILE A 160 -23.85 -39.64 -0.22
C ILE A 160 -24.41 -39.10 -1.55
N TRP A 161 -23.75 -38.13 -2.18
CA TRP A 161 -24.21 -37.53 -3.44
C TRP A 161 -23.86 -38.36 -4.68
N GLU A 162 -23.00 -39.38 -4.57
CA GLU A 162 -22.68 -40.31 -5.68
C GLU A 162 -23.89 -41.18 -6.04
N SER A 163 -24.81 -41.37 -5.09
CA SER A 163 -26.09 -42.03 -5.32
C SER A 163 -27.07 -41.07 -5.99
N SER A 164 -27.86 -41.55 -6.96
CA SER A 164 -28.94 -40.76 -7.57
C SER A 164 -29.79 -40.09 -6.48
N PRO A 165 -30.05 -38.78 -6.52
CA PRO A 165 -30.79 -38.06 -5.49
C PRO A 165 -32.15 -38.71 -5.14
N ARG A 166 -32.81 -39.33 -6.14
CA ARG A 166 -34.06 -40.07 -5.95
C ARG A 166 -33.89 -41.30 -5.06
N LYS A 167 -32.76 -42.01 -5.22
CA LYS A 167 -32.41 -43.21 -4.45
C LYS A 167 -32.11 -42.86 -2.99
N LEU A 168 -31.52 -41.68 -2.76
CA LEU A 168 -31.28 -41.15 -1.42
C LEU A 168 -32.60 -40.83 -0.69
N ILE A 169 -33.53 -40.18 -1.38
CA ILE A 169 -34.85 -39.84 -0.83
C ILE A 169 -35.64 -41.12 -0.50
N THR A 170 -35.63 -42.13 -1.38
CA THR A 170 -36.32 -43.40 -1.08
C THR A 170 -35.72 -44.10 0.13
N MET A 171 -34.39 -44.10 0.30
CA MET A 171 -33.74 -44.69 1.48
C MET A 171 -34.08 -43.95 2.79
N LEU A 172 -34.32 -42.63 2.73
CA LEU A 172 -34.71 -41.82 3.90
C LEU A 172 -36.21 -41.87 4.20
N CYS A 173 -37.04 -42.27 3.22
CA CYS A 173 -38.49 -42.38 3.37
C CYS A 173 -38.96 -43.82 3.68
N GLU A 174 -38.07 -44.81 3.60
CA GLU A 174 -38.37 -46.24 3.89
C GLU A 174 -38.01 -46.66 5.33
N GLU A 175 -37.94 -45.70 6.26
CA GLU A 175 -37.82 -45.96 7.71
C GLU A 175 -39.15 -45.76 8.44
#